data_AF-A0A821NR89-F1
#
_entry.id   AF-A0A821NR89-F1
#
_cell.length_a   1.000
_cell.length_b   1.000
_cell.length_c   1.000
_cell.angle_alpha   90.00
_cell.angle_beta   90.00
_cell.angle_gamma   90.00
#
_symmetry.space_group_name_H-M   'P 1'
#
loop_
_entity.id
_entity.type
_entity.pdbx_description
1 polymer ?
#
loop_
_entity_poly.entity_id
_entity_poly.type
_entity_poly.pdbx_seq_one_letter_code
_entity_poly.pdbx_strand_id
1 'polypeptide(L)'
;MSSTGHCFDIGAATRQSIQDFEKRQNKFAHDHDILLDQMDSLSDRDLLQAFDVHCSKDGVAGNGALMRLAPVPLFFYRRPELAVDYSGISGQITHGDEKAYDACRYYGALIVAAIQGEDKKKLTSNTFYDDHREWFGDKKLHFDIMTIAQGSYKKQGGYQDGIRGKGYIVNAL
;
A
#
# COMPACT_ATOMS: atom_id res chain seq x y z
N MET A 1 -2.02 7.95 13.13
CA MET A 1 -2.28 7.14 14.33
C MET A 1 -2.01 8.01 15.54
N SER A 2 -3.05 8.34 16.31
CA SER A 2 -2.86 9.02 17.59
C SER A 2 -2.39 7.98 18.60
N SER A 3 -1.33 8.27 19.34
CA SER A 3 -0.85 7.42 20.45
C SER A 3 -0.82 8.31 21.69
N THR A 4 -1.64 7.97 22.67
CA THR A 4 -1.65 8.60 24.01
C THR A 4 -0.69 7.85 24.96
N GLY A 5 0.39 7.26 24.41
CA GLY A 5 1.38 6.47 25.16
C GLY A 5 1.12 4.95 25.15
N HIS A 6 0.05 4.48 24.50
CA HIS A 6 -0.22 3.06 24.26
C HIS A 6 -0.97 2.86 22.94
N CYS A 7 -0.80 1.70 22.31
CA CYS A 7 -1.49 1.35 21.08
C CYS A 7 -2.95 0.93 21.38
N PHE A 8 -3.94 1.71 20.95
CA PHE A 8 -5.35 1.47 21.26
C PHE A 8 -6.24 1.14 20.05
N ASP A 9 -5.79 1.40 18.81
CA ASP A 9 -6.60 1.27 17.60
C ASP A 9 -5.89 0.49 16.47
N ILE A 10 -5.22 -0.61 16.84
CA ILE A 10 -4.62 -1.49 15.84
C ILE A 10 -5.68 -2.43 15.25
N GLY A 11 -5.86 -2.35 13.93
CA GLY A 11 -6.73 -3.26 13.19
C GLY A 11 -6.24 -4.71 13.25
N ALA A 12 -7.18 -5.66 13.19
CA ALA A 12 -6.89 -7.10 13.30
C ALA A 12 -5.89 -7.59 12.24
N ALA A 13 -6.03 -7.12 10.99
CA ALA A 13 -5.11 -7.43 9.90
C ALA A 13 -3.67 -7.01 10.21
N THR A 14 -3.48 -5.74 10.57
CA THR A 14 -2.16 -5.20 10.94
C THR A 14 -1.56 -5.94 12.13
N ARG A 15 -2.37 -6.21 13.17
CA ARG A 15 -1.93 -6.96 14.35
C ARG A 15 -1.43 -8.35 13.97
N GLN A 16 -2.20 -9.08 13.15
CA GLN A 16 -1.83 -10.42 12.71
C GLN A 16 -0.52 -10.41 11.92
N SER A 17 -0.36 -9.48 10.97
CA SER A 17 0.87 -9.39 10.19
C SER A 17 2.10 -9.03 11.03
N ILE A 18 1.97 -8.20 12.06
CA ILE A 18 3.07 -7.92 12.99
C ILE A 18 3.45 -9.19 13.77
N GLN A 19 2.47 -9.96 14.27
CA GLN A 19 2.73 -11.21 14.98
C GLN A 19 3.41 -12.26 14.08
N ASP A 20 3.02 -12.33 12.82
CA ASP A 20 3.62 -13.25 11.86
C ASP A 20 5.02 -12.78 11.44
N PHE A 21 5.25 -11.47 11.31
CA PHE A 21 6.59 -10.89 11.12
C PHE A 21 7.52 -11.22 12.29
N GLU A 22 7.07 -11.03 13.53
CA GLU A 22 7.86 -11.34 14.73
C GLU A 22 8.26 -12.81 14.77
N LYS A 23 7.34 -13.75 14.50
CA LYS A 23 7.65 -15.18 14.42
C LYS A 23 8.67 -15.49 13.33
N ARG A 24 8.53 -14.84 12.16
CA ARG A 24 9.44 -15.04 11.02
C ARG A 24 10.83 -14.47 11.32
N GLN A 25 10.91 -13.31 11.96
CA GLN A 25 12.17 -12.70 12.40
C GLN A 25 12.90 -13.60 13.40
N ASN A 26 12.19 -14.13 14.41
CA ASN A 26 12.75 -15.09 15.36
C ASN A 26 13.31 -16.35 14.67
N LYS A 27 12.53 -16.92 13.74
CA LYS A 27 12.96 -18.09 12.98
C LYS A 27 14.17 -17.79 12.10
N PHE A 28 14.15 -16.69 11.37
CA PHE A 28 15.23 -16.30 10.48
C PHE A 28 16.52 -16.03 11.25
N ALA A 29 16.43 -15.31 12.38
CA ALA A 29 17.56 -15.07 13.27
C ALA A 29 18.20 -16.38 13.74
N HIS A 30 17.38 -17.34 14.18
CA HIS A 30 17.84 -18.67 14.59
C HIS A 30 18.49 -19.46 13.44
N ASP A 31 17.84 -19.50 12.26
CA ASP A 31 18.30 -20.30 11.12
C ASP A 31 19.62 -19.77 10.51
N HIS A 32 19.96 -18.50 10.76
CA HIS A 32 21.15 -17.83 10.23
C HIS A 32 22.19 -17.46 11.31
N ASP A 33 22.02 -17.93 12.55
CA ASP A 33 22.91 -17.62 13.68
C ASP A 33 23.09 -16.10 13.93
N ILE A 34 22.02 -15.33 13.77
CA ILE A 34 21.98 -13.87 13.98
C ILE A 34 21.34 -13.59 15.35
N LEU A 35 21.93 -12.67 16.12
CA LEU A 35 21.29 -12.18 17.35
C LEU A 35 20.02 -11.38 17.00
N LEU A 36 18.92 -11.64 17.69
CA LEU A 36 17.63 -11.01 17.37
C LEU A 36 17.67 -9.48 17.41
N ASP A 37 18.44 -8.90 18.34
CA ASP A 37 18.64 -7.45 18.47
C ASP A 37 19.49 -6.83 17.35
N GLN A 38 20.19 -7.66 16.57
CA GLN A 38 20.97 -7.24 15.40
C GLN A 38 20.17 -7.29 14.10
N MET A 39 18.98 -7.92 14.08
CA MET A 39 18.16 -8.09 12.88
C MET A 39 17.86 -6.77 12.16
N ASP A 40 17.57 -5.71 12.92
CA ASP A 40 17.25 -4.39 12.36
C ASP A 40 18.48 -3.62 11.85
N SER A 41 19.68 -4.12 12.15
CA SER A 41 20.96 -3.54 11.73
C SER A 41 21.65 -4.31 10.61
N LEU A 42 20.99 -5.34 10.06
CA LEU A 42 21.53 -6.14 8.97
C LEU A 42 21.78 -5.29 7.72
N SER A 43 22.98 -5.42 7.17
CA SER A 43 23.40 -4.76 5.92
C SER A 43 23.80 -5.75 4.83
N ASP A 44 23.85 -7.04 5.16
CA ASP A 44 24.10 -8.12 4.21
C ASP A 44 22.94 -8.22 3.23
N ARG A 45 23.23 -8.04 1.94
CA ARG A 45 22.20 -7.97 0.90
C ARG A 45 21.51 -9.30 0.66
N ASP A 46 22.24 -10.41 0.75
CA ASP A 46 21.70 -11.72 0.47
C ASP A 46 20.73 -12.14 1.59
N LEU A 47 21.08 -11.84 2.84
CA LEU A 47 20.19 -12.03 3.99
C LEU A 47 18.96 -11.12 3.91
N LEU A 48 19.13 -9.84 3.58
CA LEU A 48 18.00 -8.91 3.40
C LEU A 48 17.05 -9.36 2.29
N GLN A 49 17.58 -9.94 1.20
CA GLN A 49 16.77 -10.46 0.10
C GLN A 49 16.10 -11.79 0.44
N ALA A 50 16.71 -12.61 1.30
CA ALA A 50 16.15 -13.89 1.74
C ALA A 50 15.00 -13.74 2.74
N PHE A 51 14.94 -12.61 3.46
CA PHE A 51 13.88 -12.37 4.43
C PHE A 51 12.54 -12.00 3.75
N ASP A 52 11.58 -12.92 3.79
CA ASP A 52 10.23 -12.64 3.30
C ASP A 52 9.50 -11.64 4.22
N VAL A 53 9.23 -10.44 3.71
CA VAL A 53 8.50 -9.39 4.44
C VAL A 53 6.98 -9.46 4.30
N HIS A 54 6.45 -10.36 3.45
CA HIS A 54 5.01 -10.49 3.21
C HIS A 54 4.35 -11.36 4.29
N CYS A 55 3.97 -10.72 5.40
CA CYS A 55 3.41 -11.39 6.58
C CYS A 55 1.87 -11.30 6.65
N SER A 56 1.22 -10.88 5.57
CA SER A 56 -0.25 -10.84 5.49
C SER A 56 -0.79 -12.08 4.78
N LYS A 57 -2.00 -12.49 5.16
CA LYS A 57 -2.73 -13.55 4.45
C LYS A 57 -3.34 -13.00 3.16
N ASP A 58 -3.53 -13.89 2.19
CA ASP A 58 -4.31 -13.59 0.99
C ASP A 58 -5.73 -13.13 1.36
N GLY A 59 -6.30 -12.22 0.56
CA GLY A 59 -7.67 -11.74 0.76
C GLY A 59 -7.85 -10.64 1.81
N VAL A 60 -6.76 -10.20 2.47
CA VAL A 60 -6.81 -9.11 3.46
C VAL A 60 -6.87 -7.75 2.77
N ALA A 61 -8.09 -7.28 2.49
CA ALA A 61 -8.37 -6.05 1.74
C ALA A 61 -8.85 -4.87 2.61
N GLY A 62 -8.27 -4.71 3.80
CA GLY A 62 -8.54 -3.59 4.70
C GLY A 62 -7.97 -2.25 4.22
N ASN A 63 -8.58 -1.13 4.59
CA ASN A 63 -8.14 0.23 4.20
C ASN A 63 -6.90 0.75 4.96
N GLY A 64 -6.41 0.00 5.95
CA GLY A 64 -5.28 0.41 6.79
C GLY A 64 -3.98 0.63 6.00
N ALA A 65 -3.84 0.00 4.82
CA ALA A 65 -2.74 0.24 3.90
C ALA A 65 -2.73 1.68 3.33
N LEU A 66 -3.88 2.17 2.87
CA LEU A 66 -4.01 3.53 2.33
C LEU A 66 -3.76 4.60 3.40
N MET A 67 -4.25 4.38 4.63
CA MET A 67 -4.19 5.37 5.72
C MET A 67 -2.78 5.76 6.16
N ARG A 68 -1.77 4.97 5.80
CA ARG A 68 -0.36 5.20 6.14
C ARG A 68 0.55 5.34 4.91
N LEU A 69 -0.03 5.44 3.72
CA LEU A 69 0.71 5.33 2.47
C LEU A 69 1.64 6.51 2.19
N ALA A 70 1.19 7.73 2.52
CA ALA A 70 1.79 8.99 2.05
C ALA A 70 3.33 9.11 2.12
N PRO A 71 4.04 8.61 3.16
CA PRO A 71 5.49 8.70 3.21
C PRO A 71 6.22 8.09 2.01
N VAL A 72 5.69 7.00 1.44
CA VAL A 72 6.33 6.28 0.33
C VAL A 72 6.37 7.10 -0.96
N PRO A 73 5.23 7.55 -1.53
CA PRO A 73 5.25 8.38 -2.74
C PRO A 73 5.94 9.73 -2.49
N LEU A 74 5.89 10.28 -1.26
CA LEU A 74 6.63 11.49 -0.91
C LEU A 74 8.15 11.30 -0.99
N PHE A 75 8.66 10.13 -0.57
CA PHE A 75 10.09 9.85 -0.65
C PHE A 75 10.55 9.62 -2.10
N PHE A 76 9.78 8.89 -2.89
CA PHE A 76 10.15 8.46 -4.24
C PHE A 76 9.61 9.37 -5.37
N TYR A 77 9.00 10.51 -5.09
CA TYR A 77 8.26 11.32 -6.09
C TYR A 77 9.03 11.72 -7.36
N ARG A 78 10.38 11.76 -7.30
CA ARG A 78 11.25 12.02 -8.46
C ARG A 78 11.43 10.81 -9.39
N ARG A 79 11.00 9.63 -8.96
CA ARG A 79 11.01 8.36 -9.70
C ARG A 79 9.63 7.70 -9.60
N PRO A 80 8.65 8.16 -10.41
CA PRO A 80 7.26 7.74 -10.27
C PRO A 80 7.03 6.22 -10.31
N GLU A 81 7.75 5.52 -11.18
CA GLU A 81 7.70 4.04 -11.27
C GLU A 81 8.04 3.38 -9.91
N LEU A 82 9.13 3.80 -9.27
CA LEU A 82 9.50 3.30 -7.93
C LEU A 82 8.50 3.74 -6.87
N ALA A 83 8.00 4.97 -6.95
CA ALA A 83 7.01 5.49 -6.00
C ALA A 83 5.73 4.67 -6.04
N VAL A 84 5.26 4.31 -7.24
CA VAL A 84 4.07 3.49 -7.44
C VAL A 84 4.31 2.06 -6.97
N ASP A 85 5.40 1.41 -7.39
CA ASP A 85 5.67 0.02 -6.99
C ASP A 85 5.88 -0.12 -5.48
N TYR A 86 6.72 0.73 -4.87
CA TYR A 86 6.92 0.70 -3.42
C TYR A 86 5.67 1.10 -2.63
N SER A 87 4.78 1.91 -3.21
CA SER A 87 3.46 2.16 -2.61
C SER A 87 2.65 0.86 -2.50
N GLY A 88 2.65 0.06 -3.56
CA GLY A 88 2.03 -1.28 -3.54
C GLY A 88 2.67 -2.20 -2.49
N ILE A 89 3.99 -2.35 -2.54
CA ILE A 89 4.75 -3.23 -1.63
C ILE A 89 4.50 -2.84 -0.16
N SER A 90 4.53 -1.54 0.16
CA SER A 90 4.28 -1.05 1.53
C SER A 90 2.87 -1.38 2.05
N GLY A 91 1.87 -1.46 1.17
CA GLY A 91 0.54 -1.91 1.51
C GLY A 91 0.49 -3.41 1.78
N GLN A 92 1.09 -4.18 0.86
CA GLN A 92 1.04 -5.64 0.81
C GLN A 92 1.63 -6.31 2.06
N ILE A 93 2.65 -5.71 2.70
CA ILE A 93 3.29 -6.23 3.92
C ILE A 93 2.26 -6.59 5.01
N THR A 94 1.20 -5.81 5.17
CA THR A 94 0.15 -6.09 6.17
C THR A 94 -1.23 -6.37 5.60
N HIS A 95 -1.42 -6.19 4.29
CA HIS A 95 -2.70 -6.37 3.60
C HIS A 95 -2.46 -7.12 2.27
N GLY A 96 -2.44 -8.45 2.33
CA GLY A 96 -1.99 -9.33 1.25
C GLY A 96 -2.93 -9.45 0.05
N ASP A 97 -4.06 -8.75 0.02
CA ASP A 97 -4.96 -8.76 -1.13
C ASP A 97 -4.40 -7.92 -2.29
N GLU A 98 -4.54 -8.42 -3.52
CA GLU A 98 -4.11 -7.71 -4.72
C GLU A 98 -4.79 -6.34 -4.87
N LYS A 99 -6.05 -6.20 -4.45
CA LYS A 99 -6.76 -4.92 -4.42
C LYS A 99 -6.08 -3.94 -3.48
N ALA A 100 -5.50 -4.41 -2.37
CA ALA A 100 -4.80 -3.53 -1.43
C ALA A 100 -3.47 -3.05 -2.02
N TYR A 101 -2.73 -3.95 -2.66
CA TYR A 101 -1.51 -3.61 -3.41
C TYR A 101 -1.82 -2.58 -4.51
N ASP A 102 -2.80 -2.84 -5.37
CA ASP A 102 -3.12 -1.96 -6.50
C ASP A 102 -3.81 -0.65 -6.09
N ALA A 103 -4.61 -0.65 -5.02
CA ALA A 103 -5.15 0.58 -4.44
C ALA A 103 -4.03 1.51 -3.98
N CYS A 104 -3.00 0.95 -3.32
CA CYS A 104 -1.84 1.73 -2.89
C CYS A 104 -1.01 2.22 -4.07
N ARG A 105 -0.82 1.41 -5.12
CA ARG A 105 -0.17 1.85 -6.37
C ARG A 105 -0.88 3.05 -6.99
N TYR A 106 -2.20 2.93 -7.16
CA TYR A 106 -3.00 3.99 -7.76
C TYR A 106 -3.01 5.27 -6.91
N TYR A 107 -3.22 5.14 -5.59
CA TYR A 107 -3.21 6.30 -4.70
C TYR A 107 -1.82 6.94 -4.60
N GLY A 108 -0.76 6.14 -4.64
CA GLY A 108 0.62 6.61 -4.73
C GLY A 108 0.86 7.42 -6.00
N ALA A 109 0.40 6.95 -7.16
CA ALA A 109 0.48 7.68 -8.43
C ALA A 109 -0.22 9.05 -8.36
N LEU A 110 -1.43 9.11 -7.77
CA LEU A 110 -2.16 10.37 -7.57
C LEU A 110 -1.37 11.36 -6.69
N ILE A 111 -0.75 10.87 -5.62
CA ILE A 111 0.08 11.70 -4.73
C ILE A 111 1.31 12.22 -5.50
N VAL A 112 1.99 11.38 -6.27
CA VAL A 112 3.15 11.78 -7.08
C VAL A 112 2.77 12.85 -8.11
N ALA A 113 1.70 12.63 -8.88
CA ALA A 113 1.21 13.58 -9.87
C ALA A 113 0.83 14.94 -9.23
N ALA A 114 0.18 14.91 -8.05
CA ALA A 114 -0.14 16.12 -7.31
C ALA A 114 1.11 16.90 -6.87
N ILE A 115 2.14 16.21 -6.38
CA ILE A 115 3.44 16.82 -6.01
C ILE A 115 4.14 17.41 -7.24
N GLN A 116 4.01 16.76 -8.40
CA GLN A 116 4.55 17.22 -9.67
C GLN A 116 3.75 18.37 -10.31
N GLY A 117 2.65 18.82 -9.67
CA GLY A 117 1.89 20.00 -10.07
C GLY A 117 0.75 19.72 -11.03
N GLU A 118 0.32 18.46 -11.19
CA GLU A 118 -0.89 18.16 -11.95
C GLU A 118 -2.14 18.72 -11.26
N ASP A 119 -3.01 19.33 -12.06
CA ASP A 119 -4.24 19.90 -11.55
C ASP A 119 -5.30 18.83 -11.25
N LYS A 120 -6.33 19.23 -10.50
CA LYS A 120 -7.45 18.36 -10.12
C LYS A 120 -8.14 17.70 -11.32
N LYS A 121 -8.23 18.37 -12.48
CA LYS A 121 -8.91 17.81 -13.65
C LYS A 121 -8.10 16.64 -14.23
N LYS A 122 -6.77 16.77 -14.28
CA LYS A 122 -5.87 15.67 -14.67
C LYS A 122 -5.90 14.52 -13.66
N LEU A 123 -5.73 14.83 -12.37
CA LEU A 123 -5.73 13.83 -11.30
C LEU A 123 -7.03 13.01 -11.24
N THR A 124 -8.16 13.64 -11.58
CA THR A 124 -9.45 12.96 -11.58
C THR A 124 -9.85 12.46 -12.97
N SER A 125 -9.02 12.58 -14.00
CA SER A 125 -9.37 12.13 -15.36
C SER A 125 -9.63 10.63 -15.40
N ASN A 126 -10.60 10.19 -16.20
CA ASN A 126 -10.84 8.75 -16.43
C ASN A 126 -9.70 8.09 -17.22
N THR A 127 -8.81 8.89 -17.81
CA THR A 127 -7.61 8.45 -18.53
C THR A 127 -6.36 8.53 -17.66
N PHE A 128 -6.43 8.97 -16.40
CA PHE A 128 -5.23 9.21 -15.57
C PHE A 128 -4.28 8.01 -15.54
N TYR A 129 -4.83 6.79 -15.40
CA TYR A 129 -4.03 5.56 -15.45
C TYR A 129 -3.33 5.35 -16.80
N ASP A 130 -4.03 5.60 -17.90
CA ASP A 130 -3.48 5.41 -19.25
C ASP A 130 -2.42 6.47 -19.57
N ASP A 131 -2.65 7.72 -19.17
CA ASP A 131 -1.73 8.84 -19.33
C ASP A 131 -0.42 8.62 -18.55
N HIS A 132 -0.47 7.82 -17.48
CA HIS A 132 0.67 7.49 -16.60
C HIS A 132 1.05 6.01 -16.63
N ARG A 133 0.70 5.28 -17.70
CA ARG A 133 0.85 3.82 -17.77
C ARG A 133 2.27 3.34 -17.46
N GLU A 134 3.27 4.11 -17.89
CA GLU A 134 4.69 3.80 -17.66
C GLU A 134 5.05 3.70 -16.17
N TRP A 135 4.34 4.41 -15.28
CA TRP A 135 4.60 4.36 -13.83
C TRP A 135 4.13 3.05 -13.20
N PHE A 136 3.27 2.30 -13.88
CA PHE A 136 2.72 1.04 -13.39
C PHE A 136 3.48 -0.18 -13.95
N GLY A 137 4.49 0.00 -14.79
CA GLY A 137 5.19 -1.10 -15.44
C GLY A 137 4.23 -2.04 -16.19
N ASP A 138 4.56 -3.33 -16.23
CA ASP A 138 3.78 -4.32 -17.00
C ASP A 138 2.51 -4.82 -16.28
N LYS A 139 2.45 -4.66 -14.96
CA LYS A 139 1.33 -5.18 -14.15
C LYS A 139 0.17 -4.19 -14.13
N LYS A 140 -0.91 -4.54 -14.84
CA LYS A 140 -2.18 -3.81 -14.79
C LYS A 140 -2.79 -3.80 -13.39
N LEU A 141 -3.55 -2.74 -13.08
CA LEU A 141 -4.34 -2.68 -11.86
C LEU A 141 -5.46 -3.73 -11.88
N HIS A 142 -5.75 -4.27 -10.70
CA HIS A 142 -6.91 -5.10 -10.44
C HIS A 142 -8.20 -4.41 -10.92
N PHE A 143 -9.12 -5.18 -11.48
CA PHE A 143 -10.37 -4.71 -12.10
C PHE A 143 -11.15 -3.69 -11.26
N ASP A 144 -11.35 -3.95 -9.97
CA ASP A 144 -12.05 -3.03 -9.06
C ASP A 144 -11.35 -1.67 -8.92
N ILE A 145 -10.01 -1.65 -8.89
CA ILE A 145 -9.22 -0.42 -8.80
C ILE A 145 -9.21 0.32 -10.14
N MET A 146 -9.12 -0.42 -11.25
CA MET A 146 -9.28 0.15 -12.59
C MET A 146 -10.64 0.84 -12.75
N THR A 147 -11.70 0.22 -12.22
CA THR A 147 -13.06 0.79 -12.21
C THR A 147 -13.12 2.13 -11.45
N ILE A 148 -12.36 2.26 -10.36
CA ILE A 148 -12.21 3.53 -9.63
C ILE A 148 -11.40 4.53 -10.46
N ALA A 149 -10.27 4.11 -11.02
CA ALA A 149 -9.41 4.95 -11.86
C ALA A 149 -10.16 5.53 -13.07
N GLN A 150 -11.10 4.76 -13.63
CA GLN A 150 -11.97 5.18 -14.72
C GLN A 150 -13.16 6.06 -14.26
N GLY A 151 -13.19 6.48 -13.00
CA GLY A 151 -14.10 7.51 -12.51
C GLY A 151 -15.46 7.02 -12.01
N SER A 152 -15.59 5.75 -11.63
CA SER A 152 -16.86 5.21 -11.09
C SER A 152 -17.40 5.97 -9.87
N TYR A 153 -16.56 6.70 -9.14
CA TYR A 153 -16.93 7.54 -8.00
C TYR A 153 -17.55 8.89 -8.39
N LYS A 154 -17.48 9.31 -9.66
CA LYS A 154 -17.98 10.62 -10.14
C LYS A 154 -19.50 10.65 -10.28
N LYS A 155 -20.19 10.42 -9.17
CA LYS A 155 -21.65 10.37 -9.09
C LYS A 155 -22.17 11.52 -8.22
N GLN A 156 -23.38 12.00 -8.50
CA GLN A 156 -23.96 13.17 -7.80
C GLN A 156 -24.56 12.82 -6.43
N GLY A 157 -25.09 11.61 -6.26
CA GLY A 157 -25.80 11.18 -5.05
C GLY A 157 -24.91 10.67 -3.92
N GLY A 158 -23.59 10.60 -4.12
CA GLY A 158 -22.63 10.23 -3.07
C GLY A 158 -22.96 8.92 -2.36
N TYR A 159 -23.37 8.98 -1.09
CA TYR A 159 -23.81 7.81 -0.33
C TYR A 159 -25.03 7.11 -0.93
N GLN A 160 -25.95 7.83 -1.58
CA GLN A 160 -27.09 7.20 -2.25
C GLN A 160 -26.65 6.34 -3.43
N ASP A 161 -25.53 6.71 -4.08
CA ASP A 161 -25.00 6.01 -5.24
C ASP A 161 -23.89 4.99 -4.92
N GLY A 162 -23.77 4.62 -3.63
CA GLY A 162 -22.90 3.55 -3.17
C GLY A 162 -21.51 3.96 -2.65
N ILE A 163 -21.18 5.26 -2.57
CA ILE A 163 -19.90 5.71 -1.96
C ILE A 163 -19.90 5.41 -0.46
N ARG A 164 -18.86 4.76 0.07
CA ARG A 164 -18.81 4.33 1.48
C ARG A 164 -17.39 4.44 2.05
N GLY A 165 -17.15 5.32 3.01
CA GLY A 165 -15.92 5.28 3.83
C GLY A 165 -15.91 4.12 4.84
N LYS A 166 -15.83 2.86 4.36
CA LYS A 166 -15.81 1.64 5.20
C LYS A 166 -14.40 1.05 5.29
N GLY A 167 -14.24 0.00 6.11
CA GLY A 167 -12.98 -0.71 6.29
C GLY A 167 -12.46 -1.46 5.06
N TYR A 168 -13.26 -1.64 4.00
CA TYR A 168 -12.84 -2.30 2.76
C TYR A 168 -12.14 -1.34 1.81
N ILE A 169 -10.99 -1.72 1.29
CA ILE A 169 -10.07 -0.83 0.58
C ILE A 169 -10.66 -0.20 -0.68
N VAL A 170 -11.41 -0.97 -1.48
CA VAL A 170 -12.06 -0.46 -2.71
C VAL A 170 -13.12 0.60 -2.38
N ASN A 171 -13.81 0.46 -1.25
CA ASN A 171 -14.83 1.44 -0.87
C ASN A 171 -14.20 2.73 -0.31
N ALA A 172 -13.02 2.59 0.32
CA ALA A 172 -12.31 3.69 0.97
C ALA A 172 -11.48 4.55 0.02
N LEU A 173 -11.00 3.97 -1.09
CA LEU A 173 -10.26 4.64 -2.16
C LEU A 173 -11.18 5.55 -3.00
#